data_AF-A0A6A6ZH89-F1
#
_entry.id   AF-A0A6A6ZH89-F1
#
_cell.length_a   1.000
_cell.length_b   1.000
_cell.length_c   1.000
_cell.angle_alpha   90.00
_cell.angle_beta   90.00
_cell.angle_gamma   90.00
#
_symmetry.space_group_name_H-M   'P 1'
#
loop_
_entity.id
_entity.type
_entity.pdbx_description
1 polymer ?
#
loop_
_entity_poly.entity_id
_entity_poly.type
_entity_poly.pdbx_seq_one_letter_code
_entity_poly.pdbx_strand_id
1 'polypeptide(L)'
;MLSLDDRNGGWAITMHWVMPFLEAHLPRHVFENIKKNHIQPEVLDEKEVPIKFMNLKTGESMFERMSPVHLRVDRSKLREALSEGIDAHWGKTFESYELPGDGKSVIAKFSDGSLVHGSLLAVCDGKNSTARTQLLGPEKATVNDLPFGFIGLQLKGTAPETETYRNVAPIFWQANGTQGKGTEAEMYEVQLNVSWTLEDHEGEEPPKGNKEKLAKMKSAARA
;
A
#
# COMPACT_ATOMS: atom_id res chain seq x y z
N MET A 1 12.70 20.70 0.65
CA MET A 1 13.39 19.70 1.48
C MET A 1 12.55 18.44 1.37
N LEU A 2 13.15 17.32 0.96
CA LEU A 2 12.37 16.09 0.86
C LEU A 2 12.17 15.46 2.24
N SER A 3 11.02 14.83 2.46
CA SER A 3 10.56 14.31 3.75
C SER A 3 9.75 13.02 3.60
N LEU A 4 9.44 12.40 4.74
CA LEU A 4 8.58 11.22 4.82
C LEU A 4 7.20 11.44 4.17
N ASP A 5 6.70 12.67 4.22
CA ASP A 5 5.34 13.06 3.84
C ASP A 5 5.21 13.46 2.36
N ASP A 6 6.31 13.58 1.62
CA ASP A 6 6.26 14.00 0.21
C ASP A 6 5.55 12.99 -0.70
N ARG A 7 5.36 11.76 -0.22
CA ARG A 7 4.52 10.76 -0.88
C ARG A 7 3.08 10.91 -0.40
N ASN A 8 2.29 11.64 -1.17
CA ASN A 8 0.83 11.67 -1.02
C ASN A 8 0.22 10.30 -1.37
N GLY A 9 -0.75 9.84 -0.55
CA GLY A 9 -1.54 8.64 -0.81
C GLY A 9 -1.26 7.48 0.16
N GLY A 10 -1.92 7.53 1.32
CA GLY A 10 -1.89 6.49 2.35
C GLY A 10 -3.07 5.52 2.20
N TRP A 11 -3.11 4.71 1.14
CA TRP A 11 -4.07 3.60 1.13
C TRP A 11 -3.85 2.70 2.33
N ALA A 12 -4.92 2.10 2.85
CA ALA A 12 -4.75 1.06 3.85
C ALA A 12 -4.04 -0.12 3.24
N ILE A 13 -3.17 -0.72 4.02
CA ILE A 13 -2.66 -2.05 3.74
C ILE A 13 -3.17 -2.97 4.83
N THR A 14 -3.73 -4.10 4.41
CA THR A 14 -4.08 -5.20 5.30
C THR A 14 -2.88 -6.11 5.44
N MET A 15 -2.37 -6.24 6.66
CA MET A 15 -1.27 -7.12 7.04
C MET A 15 -1.84 -8.36 7.71
N HIS A 16 -1.64 -9.50 7.07
CA HIS A 16 -2.09 -10.80 7.55
C HIS A 16 -0.89 -11.61 8.09
N TRP A 17 -0.36 -12.56 7.31
CA TRP A 17 0.71 -13.47 7.73
C TRP A 17 2.04 -12.83 8.12
N VAL A 18 2.24 -11.54 7.83
CA VAL A 18 3.47 -10.84 8.19
C VAL A 18 3.54 -10.51 9.70
N MET A 19 2.40 -10.52 10.40
CA MET A 19 2.31 -10.06 11.80
C MET A 19 3.27 -10.75 12.78
N PRO A 20 3.39 -12.10 12.80
CA PRO A 20 4.34 -12.76 13.70
C PRO A 20 5.80 -12.40 13.39
N PHE A 21 6.13 -12.16 12.13
CA PHE A 21 7.48 -11.77 11.72
C PHE A 21 7.79 -10.33 12.16
N LEU A 22 6.82 -9.41 12.04
CA LEU A 22 7.00 -8.04 12.54
C LEU A 22 7.20 -8.04 14.06
N GLU A 23 6.39 -8.80 14.81
CA GLU A 23 6.53 -8.89 16.27
C GLU A 23 7.90 -9.45 16.69
N ALA A 24 8.41 -10.45 15.97
CA ALA A 24 9.68 -11.10 16.29
C ALA A 24 10.91 -10.26 15.94
N HIS A 25 10.83 -9.34 14.98
CA HIS A 25 12.01 -8.63 14.44
C HIS A 25 12.01 -7.12 14.68
N LEU A 26 10.87 -6.50 15.01
CA LEU A 26 10.82 -5.08 15.30
C LEU A 26 11.05 -4.81 16.81
N PRO A 27 11.63 -3.66 17.17
CA PRO A 27 11.59 -3.19 18.55
C PRO A 27 10.15 -3.16 19.07
N ARG A 28 9.93 -3.59 20.32
CA ARG A 28 8.59 -3.73 20.88
C ARG A 28 7.74 -2.46 20.74
N HIS A 29 8.33 -1.29 21.00
CA HIS A 29 7.61 -0.02 20.90
C HIS A 29 7.18 0.32 19.46
N VAL A 30 8.01 0.01 18.46
CA VAL A 30 7.67 0.17 17.03
C VAL A 30 6.49 -0.73 16.66
N PHE A 31 6.54 -2.01 17.05
CA PHE A 31 5.46 -2.95 16.77
C PHE A 31 4.14 -2.53 17.44
N GLU A 32 4.18 -2.12 18.71
CA GLU A 32 2.99 -1.59 19.39
C GLU A 32 2.47 -0.29 18.74
N ASN A 33 3.35 0.56 18.22
CA ASN A 33 2.94 1.75 17.47
C ASN A 33 2.23 1.38 16.15
N ILE A 34 2.71 0.36 15.45
CA ILE A 34 2.03 -0.17 14.26
C ILE A 34 0.63 -0.70 14.63
N LYS A 35 0.50 -1.44 15.73
CA LYS A 35 -0.81 -1.93 16.22
C LYS A 35 -1.77 -0.80 16.57
N LYS A 36 -1.30 0.26 17.22
CA LYS A 36 -2.11 1.46 17.55
C LYS A 36 -2.67 2.16 16.31
N ASN A 37 -2.02 1.98 15.15
CA ASN A 37 -2.48 2.54 13.88
C ASN A 37 -3.52 1.66 13.17
N HIS A 38 -4.05 0.62 13.83
CA HIS A 38 -5.15 -0.14 13.28
C HIS A 38 -6.37 0.75 13.02
N ILE A 39 -6.94 0.65 11.82
CA ILE A 39 -8.02 1.53 11.37
C ILE A 39 -9.34 1.28 12.11
N GLN A 40 -9.55 0.08 12.65
CA GLN A 40 -10.72 -0.27 13.45
C GLN A 40 -10.29 -0.86 14.79
N PRO A 41 -9.88 0.00 15.75
CA PRO A 41 -9.36 -0.46 17.04
C PRO A 41 -10.37 -1.36 17.79
N GLU A 42 -11.67 -1.20 17.55
CA GLU A 42 -12.74 -1.98 18.16
C GLU A 42 -12.69 -3.48 17.84
N VAL A 43 -12.09 -3.89 16.72
CA VAL A 43 -11.95 -5.30 16.34
C VAL A 43 -10.54 -5.85 16.55
N LEU A 44 -9.60 -5.05 17.06
CA LEU A 44 -8.19 -5.44 17.14
C LEU A 44 -7.95 -6.69 18.00
N ASP A 45 -8.68 -6.79 19.11
CA ASP A 45 -8.53 -7.87 20.09
C ASP A 45 -9.49 -9.04 19.85
N GLU A 46 -10.32 -8.95 18.80
CA GLU A 46 -11.21 -10.04 18.40
C GLU A 46 -10.40 -11.20 17.83
N LYS A 47 -10.89 -12.43 18.02
CA LYS A 47 -10.25 -13.60 17.42
C LYS A 47 -10.52 -13.68 15.93
N GLU A 48 -11.76 -13.42 15.54
CA GLU A 48 -12.22 -13.48 14.16
C GLU A 48 -13.23 -12.37 13.90
N VAL A 49 -13.27 -11.91 12.65
CA VAL A 49 -14.26 -10.95 12.15
C VAL A 49 -14.96 -11.49 10.91
N PRO A 50 -16.21 -11.08 10.66
CA PRO A 50 -16.88 -11.42 9.42
C PRO A 50 -16.19 -10.76 8.23
N ILE A 51 -16.03 -11.52 7.15
CA ILE A 51 -15.63 -11.01 5.85
C ILE A 51 -16.71 -11.35 4.83
N LYS A 52 -16.97 -10.39 3.94
CA LYS A 52 -18.06 -10.48 2.98
C LYS A 52 -17.55 -10.17 1.59
N PHE A 53 -17.89 -11.05 0.64
CA PHE A 53 -17.66 -10.81 -0.77
C PHE A 53 -19.00 -10.58 -1.44
N MET A 54 -19.16 -9.41 -2.05
CA MET A 54 -20.42 -8.94 -2.59
C MET A 54 -20.44 -9.06 -4.11
N ASN A 55 -21.57 -9.49 -4.65
CA ASN A 55 -21.86 -9.28 -6.05
C ASN A 55 -22.25 -7.81 -6.24
N LEU A 56 -21.39 -7.02 -6.87
CA LEU A 56 -21.63 -5.58 -7.02
C LEU A 56 -22.76 -5.25 -8.02
N LYS A 57 -23.21 -6.21 -8.83
CA LYS A 57 -24.36 -6.06 -9.74
C LYS A 57 -25.69 -6.27 -9.01
N THR A 58 -25.79 -7.29 -8.16
CA THR A 58 -27.04 -7.58 -7.43
C THR A 58 -27.09 -6.95 -6.03
N GLY A 59 -25.94 -6.56 -5.48
CA GLY A 59 -25.82 -6.11 -4.09
C GLY A 59 -25.94 -7.25 -3.08
N GLU A 60 -25.95 -8.51 -3.52
CA GLU A 60 -26.10 -9.68 -2.65
C GLU A 60 -24.74 -10.24 -2.23
N SER A 61 -24.71 -10.91 -1.07
CA SER A 61 -23.52 -11.64 -0.62
C SER A 61 -23.28 -12.85 -1.52
N MET A 62 -22.11 -12.95 -2.13
CA MET A 62 -21.66 -14.16 -2.81
C MET A 62 -21.14 -15.18 -1.80
N PHE A 63 -20.40 -14.73 -0.79
CA PHE A 63 -20.03 -15.55 0.36
C PHE A 63 -19.73 -14.69 1.59
N GLU A 64 -19.94 -15.29 2.75
CA GLU A 64 -19.65 -14.74 4.06
C GLU A 64 -18.90 -15.79 4.88
N ARG A 65 -17.81 -15.40 5.53
CA ARG A 65 -17.04 -16.29 6.41
C ARG A 65 -16.38 -15.52 7.54
N MET A 66 -16.02 -16.23 8.61
CA MET A 66 -15.15 -15.68 9.65
C MET A 66 -13.69 -15.75 9.18
N SER A 67 -12.92 -14.72 9.49
CA SER A 67 -11.47 -14.64 9.24
C SER A 67 -10.79 -14.18 10.50
N PRO A 68 -9.58 -14.69 10.83
CA PRO A 68 -8.75 -14.06 11.85
C PRO A 68 -8.61 -12.56 11.61
N VAL A 69 -8.50 -11.79 12.68
CA VAL A 69 -8.28 -10.35 12.57
C VAL A 69 -6.96 -10.06 11.87
N HIS A 70 -7.00 -9.22 10.85
CA HIS A 70 -5.83 -8.73 10.14
C HIS A 70 -5.53 -7.30 10.56
N LEU A 71 -4.26 -6.95 10.70
CA LEU A 71 -3.91 -5.58 11.01
C LEU A 71 -4.03 -4.72 9.76
N ARG A 72 -5.06 -3.88 9.70
CA ARG A 72 -5.26 -2.90 8.64
C ARG A 72 -4.77 -1.53 9.12
N VAL A 73 -3.78 -0.96 8.46
CA VAL A 73 -3.15 0.31 8.85
C VAL A 73 -3.04 1.26 7.68
N ASP A 74 -3.10 2.56 7.96
CA ASP A 74 -2.76 3.61 7.00
C ASP A 74 -1.28 3.48 6.60
N ARG A 75 -0.99 3.48 5.29
CA ARG A 75 0.38 3.28 4.80
C ARG A 75 1.35 4.39 5.19
N SER A 76 0.88 5.63 5.33
CA SER A 76 1.72 6.74 5.78
C SER A 76 2.06 6.58 7.26
N LYS A 77 1.08 6.25 8.11
CA LYS A 77 1.31 5.96 9.53
C LYS A 77 2.19 4.73 9.75
N LEU A 78 2.03 3.69 8.94
CA LEU A 78 2.91 2.52 8.95
C LEU A 78 4.36 2.91 8.62
N ARG A 79 4.55 3.79 7.62
CA ARG A 79 5.88 4.28 7.25
C ARG A 79 6.50 5.13 8.36
N GLU A 80 5.71 5.98 9.00
CA GLU A 80 6.13 6.77 10.16
C GLU A 80 6.61 5.86 11.29
N ALA A 81 5.80 4.89 11.70
CA ALA A 81 6.17 3.94 12.73
C ALA A 81 7.45 3.16 12.37
N LEU A 82 7.57 2.67 11.14
CA LEU A 82 8.75 1.91 10.69
C LEU A 82 10.00 2.78 10.48
N SER A 83 9.88 4.10 10.40
CA SER A 83 11.05 5.00 10.26
C SER A 83 11.68 5.36 11.60
N GLU A 84 11.05 4.98 12.72
CA GLU A 84 11.56 5.25 14.05
C GLU A 84 12.93 4.59 14.27
N GLY A 85 13.92 5.41 14.63
CA GLY A 85 15.30 4.96 14.83
C GLY A 85 16.10 4.72 13.55
N ILE A 86 15.55 5.04 12.36
CA ILE A 86 16.27 4.95 11.09
C ILE A 86 16.87 6.31 10.73
N ASP A 87 18.19 6.35 10.51
CA ASP A 87 18.89 7.51 9.96
C ASP A 87 18.64 7.60 8.44
N ALA A 88 17.51 8.21 8.07
CA ALA A 88 17.08 8.32 6.68
C ALA A 88 17.65 9.57 5.99
N HIS A 89 18.45 9.35 4.94
CA HIS A 89 19.03 10.42 4.11
C HIS A 89 18.14 10.71 2.89
N TRP A 90 17.25 11.71 3.02
CA TRP A 90 16.32 12.08 1.96
C TRP A 90 17.00 12.81 0.78
N GLY A 91 16.38 12.76 -0.39
CA GLY A 91 16.92 13.34 -1.62
C GLY A 91 18.11 12.59 -2.22
N LYS A 92 18.40 11.40 -1.72
CA LYS A 92 19.41 10.48 -2.26
C LYS A 92 18.77 9.52 -3.26
N THR A 93 18.90 9.82 -4.55
CA THR A 93 18.49 8.90 -5.62
C THR A 93 19.65 7.96 -5.96
N PHE A 94 19.46 6.67 -5.68
CA PHE A 94 20.45 5.64 -6.00
C PHE A 94 20.61 5.48 -7.52
N GLU A 95 21.85 5.46 -8.00
CA GLU A 95 22.17 5.30 -9.42
C GLU A 95 22.85 3.99 -9.75
N SER A 96 23.84 3.59 -8.96
CA SER A 96 24.61 2.37 -9.20
C SER A 96 25.41 1.97 -7.97
N TYR A 97 25.98 0.77 -8.01
CA TYR A 97 26.97 0.32 -7.04
C TYR A 97 28.24 -0.21 -7.71
N GLU A 98 29.36 -0.19 -6.98
CA GLU A 98 30.61 -0.81 -7.38
C GLU A 98 31.07 -1.81 -6.32
N LEU A 99 31.70 -2.89 -6.79
CA LEU A 99 32.37 -3.89 -5.95
C LEU A 99 33.88 -3.76 -6.21
N PRO A 100 34.68 -3.19 -5.28
CA PRO A 100 36.11 -2.91 -5.50
C PRO A 100 37.02 -4.14 -5.69
N GLY A 101 36.47 -5.36 -5.70
CA GLY A 101 37.22 -6.60 -5.89
C GLY A 101 37.89 -7.16 -4.62
N ASP A 102 37.75 -6.47 -3.48
CA ASP A 102 38.25 -6.94 -2.17
C ASP A 102 37.37 -8.02 -1.51
N GLY A 103 36.19 -8.28 -2.08
CA GLY A 103 35.21 -9.24 -1.59
C GLY A 103 34.53 -8.83 -0.27
N LYS A 104 34.72 -7.59 0.20
CA LYS A 104 34.25 -7.12 1.50
C LYS A 104 33.56 -5.75 1.45
N SER A 105 33.71 -5.04 0.33
CA SER A 105 33.21 -3.67 0.20
C SER A 105 32.23 -3.52 -0.95
N VAL A 106 31.33 -2.57 -0.78
CA VAL A 106 30.42 -2.04 -1.79
C VAL A 106 30.41 -0.53 -1.70
N ILE A 107 30.41 0.14 -2.85
CA ILE A 107 30.32 1.60 -2.95
C ILE A 107 29.02 1.93 -3.66
N ALA A 108 28.09 2.60 -2.97
CA ALA A 108 26.85 3.09 -3.56
C ALA A 108 27.05 4.51 -4.11
N LYS A 109 26.54 4.76 -5.31
CA LYS A 109 26.58 6.06 -6.00
C LYS A 109 25.19 6.66 -6.10
N PHE A 110 25.11 7.96 -5.89
CA PHE A 110 23.88 8.72 -5.93
C PHE A 110 23.94 9.84 -6.97
N SER A 111 22.77 10.28 -7.44
CA SER A 111 22.66 11.26 -8.53
C SER A 111 23.18 12.66 -8.21
N ASP A 112 23.44 12.96 -6.94
CA ASP A 112 24.10 14.19 -6.51
C ASP A 112 25.64 14.08 -6.55
N GLY A 113 26.17 12.97 -7.06
CA GLY A 113 27.60 12.67 -7.13
C GLY A 113 28.20 12.12 -5.83
N SER A 114 27.40 12.00 -4.75
CA SER A 114 27.89 11.46 -3.49
C SER A 114 28.12 9.96 -3.54
N LEU A 115 29.09 9.51 -2.74
CA LEU A 115 29.48 8.11 -2.60
C LEU A 115 29.30 7.67 -1.15
N VAL A 116 28.78 6.46 -0.95
CA VAL A 116 28.68 5.82 0.37
C VAL A 116 29.37 4.47 0.33
N HIS A 117 30.29 4.25 1.26
CA HIS A 117 31.05 3.01 1.38
C HIS A 117 30.45 2.13 2.48
N GLY A 118 30.31 0.84 2.21
CA GLY A 118 29.83 -0.14 3.18
C GLY A 118 30.29 -1.55 2.85
N SER A 119 29.85 -2.53 3.63
CA SER A 119 30.14 -3.95 3.41
C SER A 119 28.93 -4.76 2.92
N LEU A 120 27.73 -4.16 2.97
CA LEU A 120 26.48 -4.75 2.51
C LEU A 120 25.59 -3.66 1.94
N LEU A 121 24.98 -3.93 0.78
CA LEU A 121 23.99 -3.07 0.17
C LEU A 121 22.67 -3.85 0.08
N ALA A 122 21.72 -3.53 0.94
CA ALA A 122 20.35 -4.03 0.86
C ALA A 122 19.48 -3.02 0.11
N VAL A 123 19.01 -3.39 -1.08
CA VAL A 123 18.26 -2.47 -1.95
C VAL A 123 16.76 -2.76 -1.88
N CYS A 124 15.97 -1.73 -1.54
CA CYS A 124 14.51 -1.78 -1.42
C CYS A 124 13.82 -0.67 -2.26
N ASP A 125 14.28 -0.47 -3.50
CA ASP A 125 13.89 0.62 -4.40
C ASP A 125 12.65 0.32 -5.28
N GLY A 126 12.00 -0.82 -5.06
CA GLY A 126 10.68 -1.14 -5.60
C GLY A 126 10.68 -1.76 -7.01
N LYS A 127 9.53 -1.73 -7.68
CA LYS A 127 9.31 -2.54 -8.90
C LYS A 127 10.23 -2.17 -10.07
N ASN A 128 10.68 -0.92 -10.15
CA ASN A 128 11.57 -0.42 -11.21
C ASN A 128 13.02 -0.33 -10.72
N SER A 129 13.44 -1.32 -9.93
CA SER A 129 14.73 -1.32 -9.24
C SER A 129 15.92 -1.09 -10.18
N THR A 130 16.70 -0.05 -9.87
CA THR A 130 17.94 0.26 -10.58
C THR A 130 18.99 -0.80 -10.26
N ALA A 131 19.08 -1.23 -9.00
CA ALA A 131 20.04 -2.26 -8.59
C ALA A 131 19.74 -3.62 -9.23
N ARG A 132 18.47 -4.03 -9.31
CA ARG A 132 18.07 -5.26 -10.03
C ARG A 132 18.48 -5.19 -11.49
N THR A 133 18.27 -4.04 -12.12
CA THR A 133 18.65 -3.79 -13.52
C THR A 133 20.14 -3.89 -13.73
N GLN A 134 20.95 -3.29 -12.83
CA GLN A 134 22.41 -3.40 -12.89
C GLN A 134 22.89 -4.85 -12.68
N LEU A 135 22.29 -5.59 -11.74
CA LEU A 135 22.70 -6.95 -11.39
C LEU A 135 22.34 -7.98 -12.47
N LEU A 136 21.13 -7.90 -13.03
CA LEU A 136 20.61 -8.94 -13.93
C LEU A 136 20.69 -8.55 -15.41
N GLY A 137 20.96 -7.28 -15.71
CA GLY A 137 20.79 -6.70 -17.04
C GLY A 137 19.34 -6.29 -17.32
N PRO A 138 19.11 -5.34 -18.26
CA PRO A 138 17.80 -4.75 -18.52
C PRO A 138 16.75 -5.78 -18.95
N GLU A 139 17.11 -6.74 -19.79
CA GLU A 139 16.20 -7.77 -20.27
C GLU A 139 15.59 -8.59 -19.11
N LYS A 140 16.45 -9.15 -18.24
CA LYS A 140 16.02 -9.97 -17.10
C LYS A 140 15.39 -9.17 -15.97
N ALA A 141 15.63 -7.87 -15.92
CA ALA A 141 15.03 -6.98 -14.94
C ALA A 141 13.67 -6.42 -15.38
N THR A 142 13.18 -6.75 -16.58
CA THR A 142 11.89 -6.31 -17.11
C THR A 142 10.74 -6.75 -16.20
N VAL A 143 9.81 -5.84 -15.93
CA VAL A 143 8.57 -6.15 -15.22
C VAL A 143 7.53 -6.62 -16.23
N ASN A 144 6.93 -7.78 -15.98
CA ASN A 144 5.85 -8.29 -16.82
C ASN A 144 4.52 -7.66 -16.40
N ASP A 145 3.79 -7.12 -17.36
CA ASP A 145 2.42 -6.68 -17.13
C ASP A 145 1.51 -7.90 -16.99
N LEU A 146 0.58 -7.83 -16.04
CA LEU A 146 -0.47 -8.83 -15.90
C LEU A 146 -1.63 -8.47 -16.83
N PRO A 147 -2.39 -9.45 -17.36
CA PRO A 147 -3.48 -9.22 -18.30
C PRO A 147 -4.76 -8.67 -17.62
N PHE A 148 -4.61 -7.73 -16.70
CA PHE A 148 -5.71 -7.11 -15.95
C PHE A 148 -5.60 -5.59 -15.96
N GLY A 149 -6.73 -4.92 -16.17
CA GLY A 149 -6.89 -3.50 -15.88
C GLY A 149 -7.25 -3.29 -14.41
N PHE A 150 -6.82 -2.16 -13.84
CA PHE A 150 -7.12 -1.78 -12.47
C PHE A 150 -7.31 -0.25 -12.35
N ILE A 151 -8.40 0.17 -11.72
CA ILE A 151 -8.64 1.56 -11.34
C ILE A 151 -8.96 1.58 -9.85
N GLY A 152 -8.19 2.35 -9.09
CA GLY A 152 -8.51 2.72 -7.72
C GLY A 152 -9.06 4.14 -7.66
N LEU A 153 -10.08 4.36 -6.85
CA LEU A 153 -10.61 5.68 -6.52
C LEU A 153 -10.65 5.84 -4.99
N GLN A 154 -10.56 7.09 -4.56
CA GLN A 154 -10.66 7.47 -3.17
C GLN A 154 -11.85 8.41 -3.00
N LEU A 155 -12.77 8.04 -2.11
CA LEU A 155 -13.89 8.87 -1.68
C LEU A 155 -13.57 9.43 -0.30
N LYS A 156 -13.88 10.69 -0.06
CA LYS A 156 -13.86 11.28 1.27
C LYS A 156 -15.28 11.55 1.70
N GLY A 157 -15.65 11.12 2.89
CA GLY A 157 -16.99 11.30 3.44
C GLY A 157 -16.97 11.32 4.96
N THR A 158 -18.06 11.81 5.53
CA THR A 158 -18.33 11.81 6.97
C THR A 158 -18.68 10.40 7.48
N ALA A 159 -18.75 10.23 8.80
CA ALA A 159 -19.14 8.96 9.41
C ALA A 159 -20.50 8.41 8.91
N PRO A 160 -21.57 9.23 8.77
CA PRO A 160 -22.84 8.77 8.22
C PRO A 160 -22.77 8.41 6.73
N GLU A 161 -22.05 9.21 5.92
CA GLU A 161 -21.91 8.95 4.48
C GLU A 161 -21.17 7.64 4.18
N THR A 162 -20.33 7.20 5.11
CA THR A 162 -19.49 6.00 4.96
C THR A 162 -19.95 4.82 5.80
N GLU A 163 -21.01 4.97 6.60
CA GLU A 163 -21.53 3.94 7.49
C GLU A 163 -21.92 2.66 6.73
N THR A 164 -22.66 2.79 5.64
CA THR A 164 -23.09 1.65 4.81
C THR A 164 -21.89 0.82 4.33
N TYR A 165 -20.78 1.48 4.01
CA TYR A 165 -19.55 0.83 3.57
C TYR A 165 -18.84 0.12 4.74
N ARG A 166 -18.75 0.78 5.90
CA ARG A 166 -18.12 0.18 7.10
C ARG A 166 -18.88 -1.05 7.60
N ASN A 167 -20.21 -1.07 7.45
CA ASN A 167 -21.06 -2.17 7.89
C ASN A 167 -20.99 -3.41 6.98
N VAL A 168 -20.40 -3.35 5.78
CA VAL A 168 -20.28 -4.53 4.90
C VAL A 168 -19.30 -5.55 5.46
N ALA A 169 -18.11 -5.10 5.87
CA ALA A 169 -17.13 -5.90 6.58
C ALA A 169 -16.08 -4.98 7.23
N PRO A 170 -15.68 -5.23 8.48
CA PRO A 170 -14.73 -4.40 9.21
C PRO A 170 -13.36 -4.29 8.49
N ILE A 171 -12.86 -5.39 7.90
CA ILE A 171 -11.49 -5.43 7.37
C ILE A 171 -11.41 -5.41 5.84
N PHE A 172 -12.38 -6.02 5.14
CA PHE A 172 -12.30 -6.26 3.70
C PHE A 172 -13.11 -5.27 2.85
N TRP A 173 -14.02 -4.50 3.44
CA TRP A 173 -14.58 -3.34 2.76
C TRP A 173 -13.71 -2.13 3.05
N GLN A 174 -13.06 -1.60 2.01
CA GLN A 174 -11.90 -0.73 2.18
C GLN A 174 -12.32 0.70 2.55
N ALA A 175 -12.47 0.98 3.85
CA ALA A 175 -12.62 2.33 4.39
C ALA A 175 -11.52 2.60 5.44
N ASN A 176 -10.88 3.76 5.36
CA ASN A 176 -9.88 4.24 6.30
C ASN A 176 -10.36 5.54 6.92
N GLY A 177 -10.65 5.53 8.21
CA GLY A 177 -10.79 6.79 8.95
C GLY A 177 -9.43 7.45 9.10
N THR A 178 -9.30 8.73 8.74
CA THR A 178 -8.33 9.57 9.44
C THR A 178 -9.04 10.05 10.69
N GLN A 179 -8.65 9.56 11.87
CA GLN A 179 -8.95 10.30 13.10
C GLN A 179 -8.27 11.66 12.95
N GLY A 180 -9.04 12.67 12.52
CA GLY A 180 -8.68 14.05 12.75
C GLY A 180 -8.46 14.22 14.25
N LYS A 181 -7.49 15.04 14.64
CA LYS A 181 -7.14 15.34 16.03
C LYS A 181 -8.32 15.99 16.78
N GLY A 182 -9.38 15.24 17.08
CA GLY A 182 -10.50 15.61 17.94
C GLY A 182 -11.23 16.91 17.54
N THR A 183 -11.92 16.92 16.40
CA THR A 183 -13.02 17.89 16.15
C THR A 183 -14.16 17.17 15.41
N GLU A 184 -15.39 17.69 15.51
CA GLU A 184 -16.68 17.11 15.04
C GLU A 184 -16.78 16.70 13.55
N ALA A 185 -15.69 16.76 12.78
CA ALA A 185 -15.62 16.37 11.38
C ALA A 185 -14.71 15.15 11.20
N GLU A 186 -15.08 14.00 11.76
CA GLU A 186 -14.38 12.75 11.45
C GLU A 186 -14.60 12.42 9.96
N MET A 187 -13.50 12.43 9.20
CA MET A 187 -13.50 12.15 7.77
C MET A 187 -12.92 10.76 7.51
N TYR A 188 -13.64 10.02 6.71
CA TYR A 188 -13.31 8.68 6.25
C TYR A 188 -12.90 8.74 4.79
N GLU A 189 -11.83 8.04 4.46
CA GLU A 189 -11.35 7.79 3.12
C GLU A 189 -11.75 6.37 2.71
N VAL A 190 -12.73 6.24 1.81
CA VAL A 190 -13.14 4.94 1.26
C VAL A 190 -12.41 4.70 -0.04
N GLN A 191 -11.78 3.54 -0.15
CA GLN A 191 -11.14 3.08 -1.36
C GLN A 191 -12.08 2.15 -2.12
N LEU A 192 -12.35 2.47 -3.38
CA LEU A 192 -13.01 1.54 -4.30
C LEU A 192 -12.03 1.18 -5.42
N ASN A 193 -11.79 -0.12 -5.56
CA ASN A 193 -10.95 -0.67 -6.61
C ASN A 193 -11.82 -1.48 -7.57
N VAL A 194 -11.64 -1.24 -8.86
CA VAL A 194 -12.30 -2.00 -9.93
C VAL A 194 -11.21 -2.57 -10.82
N SER A 195 -11.27 -3.88 -11.04
CA SER A 195 -10.37 -4.59 -11.94
C SER A 195 -11.17 -5.40 -12.95
N TRP A 196 -10.56 -5.62 -14.12
CA TRP A 196 -11.13 -6.43 -15.19
C TRP A 196 -10.02 -7.16 -15.94
N THR A 197 -10.36 -8.24 -16.61
CA THR A 197 -9.54 -8.99 -17.56
C THR A 197 -9.41 -8.20 -18.86
N LEU A 198 -8.20 -8.11 -19.42
CA LEU A 198 -8.01 -7.42 -20.70
C LEU A 198 -8.59 -8.19 -21.90
N GLU A 199 -8.77 -9.51 -21.78
CA GLU A 199 -9.42 -10.35 -22.80
C GLU A 199 -10.86 -9.90 -23.07
N ASP A 200 -11.63 -9.62 -22.01
CA ASP A 200 -13.02 -9.14 -22.12
C ASP A 200 -13.11 -7.67 -22.60
N HIS A 201 -11.96 -7.00 -22.73
CA HIS A 201 -11.82 -5.58 -23.11
C HIS A 201 -10.72 -5.40 -24.16
N GLU A 202 -10.60 -6.35 -25.09
CA GLU A 202 -9.53 -6.35 -26.09
C GLU A 202 -9.53 -5.06 -26.93
N GLY A 203 -8.38 -4.41 -27.02
CA GLY A 203 -8.21 -3.13 -27.74
C GLY A 203 -8.53 -1.87 -26.93
N GLU A 204 -9.03 -1.99 -25.70
CA GLU A 204 -9.20 -0.83 -24.81
C GLU A 204 -7.91 -0.50 -24.04
N GLU A 205 -7.33 0.69 -24.27
CA GLU A 205 -6.30 1.19 -23.38
C GLU A 205 -6.87 1.54 -22.00
N PRO A 206 -6.17 1.20 -20.90
CA PRO A 206 -6.54 1.67 -19.57
C PRO A 206 -6.62 3.20 -19.53
N PRO A 207 -7.69 3.78 -18.95
CA PRO A 207 -7.85 5.22 -18.90
C PRO A 207 -6.73 5.87 -18.08
N LYS A 208 -6.07 6.89 -18.65
CA LYS A 208 -4.90 7.53 -18.05
C LYS A 208 -5.29 8.64 -17.07
N GLY A 209 -6.24 9.50 -17.43
CA GLY A 209 -6.69 10.63 -16.61
C GLY A 209 -7.83 10.30 -15.65
N ASN A 210 -8.02 11.15 -14.63
CA ASN A 210 -9.04 10.95 -13.59
C ASN A 210 -10.46 11.01 -14.15
N LYS A 211 -10.71 11.86 -15.16
CA LYS A 211 -12.03 12.00 -15.80
C LYS A 211 -12.41 10.73 -16.54
N GLU A 212 -11.47 10.17 -17.30
CA GLU A 212 -11.65 8.94 -18.07
C GLU A 212 -11.80 7.74 -17.14
N LYS A 213 -11.00 7.65 -16.07
CA LYS A 213 -11.12 6.61 -15.03
C LYS A 213 -12.51 6.63 -14.39
N LEU A 214 -13.00 7.80 -14.01
CA LEU A 214 -14.34 7.95 -13.42
C LEU A 214 -15.44 7.61 -14.43
N ALA A 215 -15.28 7.98 -15.70
CA ALA A 215 -16.22 7.62 -16.76
C ALA A 215 -16.31 6.09 -16.95
N LYS A 216 -15.15 5.40 -17.02
CA LYS A 216 -15.10 3.93 -17.13
C LYS A 216 -15.71 3.23 -15.93
N MET A 217 -15.46 3.71 -14.72
CA MET A 217 -16.11 3.15 -13.52
C MET A 217 -17.64 3.34 -13.55
N LYS A 218 -18.12 4.51 -13.97
CA LYS A 218 -19.56 4.77 -14.10
C LYS A 218 -20.22 3.93 -15.19
N SER A 219 -19.54 3.65 -16.30
CA SER A 219 -20.07 2.77 -17.34
C SER A 219 -20.12 1.32 -16.86
N ALA A 220 -19.06 0.85 -16.18
CA ALA A 220 -19.02 -0.48 -15.60
C ALA A 220 -20.13 -0.71 -14.55
N ALA A 221 -20.46 0.30 -13.75
CA ALA A 221 -21.56 0.23 -12.77
C ALA A 221 -22.97 0.19 -13.39
N ARG A 222 -23.12 0.49 -14.69
CA ARG A 222 -24.41 0.51 -15.40
C ARG A 222 -24.66 -0.75 -16.25
N ALA A 223 -23.66 -1.60 -16.41
CA ALA A 223 -23.71 -2.85 -17.20
C ALA A 223 -24.16 -4.05 -16.35
#